data_AF-A0A2G9MVA4-F1
#
_entry.id   AF-A0A2G9MVA4-F1
#
_cell.length_a   1.000
_cell.length_b   1.000
_cell.length_c   1.000
_cell.angle_alpha   90.00
_cell.angle_beta   90.00
_cell.angle_gamma   90.00
#
_symmetry.space_group_name_H-M   'P 1'
#
loop_
_entity.id
_entity.type
_entity.pdbx_description
1 polymer ?
#
loop_
_entity_poly.entity_id
_entity_poly.type
_entity_poly.pdbx_seq_one_letter_code
_entity_poly.pdbx_strand_id
1 'polypeptide(L)'
;MRKAQVSTEMLIMAGFAIVILVPALVILLGSAGFEGEKLNLNMARMDAQKIADAAFEVYAQGDGAKKTIAVNYPENLKNVTALGNEVVFRIALGGKEQEIVAKSRVNITEKTTGKLDSSLGQGLHTIALEYNEGLRVVEINYVE
;
A
#
# COMPACT_ATOMS: atom_id res chain seq x y z
N MET A 1 54.88 -4.63 -32.20
CA MET A 1 54.72 -3.26 -31.66
C MET A 1 53.32 -2.70 -31.88
N ARG A 2 52.82 -2.55 -33.11
CA ARG A 2 51.47 -1.98 -33.38
C ARG A 2 50.31 -2.68 -32.66
N LYS A 3 50.33 -4.02 -32.52
CA LYS A 3 49.29 -4.78 -31.81
C LYS A 3 49.19 -4.43 -30.33
N ALA A 4 50.32 -4.19 -29.65
CA ALA A 4 50.34 -3.83 -28.23
C ALA A 4 49.78 -2.42 -27.98
N GLN A 5 50.05 -1.48 -28.90
CA GLN A 5 49.50 -0.12 -28.85
C GLN A 5 47.97 -0.13 -29.01
N VAL A 6 47.46 -0.88 -29.99
CA VAL A 6 46.01 -1.02 -30.22
C VAL A 6 45.31 -1.70 -29.04
N SER A 7 45.92 -2.74 -28.45
CA SER A 7 45.37 -3.38 -27.25
C SER A 7 45.34 -2.42 -26.05
N THR A 8 46.34 -1.55 -25.90
CA THR A 8 46.40 -0.56 -24.82
C THR A 8 45.31 0.50 -24.99
N GLU A 9 45.11 0.98 -26.22
CA GLU A 9 44.07 1.97 -26.53
C GLU A 9 42.66 1.42 -26.28
N MET A 10 42.40 0.16 -26.68
CA MET A 10 41.13 -0.52 -26.38
C MET A 10 40.91 -0.71 -24.87
N LEU A 11 41.97 -1.00 -24.11
CA LEU A 11 41.89 -1.19 -22.66
C LEU A 11 41.59 0.14 -21.94
N ILE A 12 42.18 1.25 -22.42
CA ILE A 12 41.87 2.60 -21.94
C ILE A 12 40.41 2.96 -22.26
N MET A 13 39.95 2.74 -23.50
CA MET A 13 38.56 3.00 -23.88
C MET A 13 37.56 2.17 -23.06
N ALA A 14 37.85 0.88 -22.83
CA ALA A 14 37.03 0.02 -22.00
C ALA A 14 37.01 0.47 -20.53
N GLY A 15 38.16 0.91 -19.99
CA GLY A 15 38.24 1.48 -18.65
C GLY A 15 37.36 2.72 -18.48
N PHE A 16 37.42 3.66 -19.44
CA PHE A 16 36.55 4.84 -19.44
C PHE A 16 35.06 4.47 -19.56
N ALA A 17 34.72 3.48 -20.39
CA ALA A 17 33.36 3.00 -20.50
C ALA A 17 32.84 2.43 -19.16
N ILE A 18 33.66 1.64 -18.45
CA ILE A 18 33.32 1.09 -17.13
C ILE A 18 33.13 2.20 -16.09
N VAL A 19 34.02 3.19 -16.07
CA VAL A 19 33.92 4.34 -15.12
C VAL A 19 32.59 5.08 -15.27
N ILE A 20 32.03 5.15 -16.49
CA ILE A 20 30.73 5.77 -16.74
C ILE A 20 29.58 4.79 -16.42
N LEU A 21 29.73 3.51 -16.77
CA LEU A 21 28.67 2.50 -16.59
C LEU A 21 28.42 2.14 -15.13
N VAL A 22 29.45 2.07 -14.29
CA VAL A 22 29.30 1.70 -12.87
C VAL A 22 28.37 2.65 -12.10
N PRO A 23 28.55 3.99 -12.10
CA PRO A 23 27.65 4.88 -11.38
C PRO A 23 26.23 4.88 -11.99
N ALA A 24 26.10 4.73 -13.31
CA ALA A 24 24.79 4.59 -13.95
C ALA A 24 24.03 3.34 -13.46
N LEU A 25 24.72 2.21 -13.33
CA LEU A 25 24.16 0.98 -12.78
C LEU A 25 23.80 1.12 -11.30
N VAL A 26 24.63 1.78 -10.50
CA VAL A 26 24.35 2.02 -9.07
C VAL A 26 23.08 2.87 -8.91
N ILE A 27 22.93 3.93 -9.69
CA ILE A 27 21.72 4.78 -9.66
C ILE A 27 20.50 3.97 -10.10
N LEU A 28 20.61 3.20 -11.19
CA LEU A 28 19.50 2.40 -11.72
C LEU A 28 19.01 1.35 -10.71
N LEU A 29 19.94 0.64 -10.07
CA LEU A 29 19.61 -0.38 -9.07
C LEU A 29 19.07 0.23 -7.77
N GLY A 30 19.53 1.43 -7.40
CA GLY A 30 19.03 2.16 -6.23
C GLY A 30 17.61 2.67 -6.40
N SER A 31 17.28 3.26 -7.55
CA SER A 31 15.98 3.90 -7.79
C SER A 31 14.81 2.90 -7.85
N ALA A 32 15.04 1.68 -8.35
CA ALA A 32 13.99 0.68 -8.52
C ALA A 32 13.30 0.26 -7.19
N GLY A 33 14.05 0.21 -6.08
CA GLY A 33 13.48 -0.15 -4.78
C GLY A 33 12.64 0.96 -4.13
N PHE A 34 13.11 2.21 -4.22
CA PHE A 34 12.44 3.35 -3.57
C PHE A 34 11.12 3.75 -4.22
N GLU A 35 10.98 3.56 -5.53
CA GLU A 35 9.73 3.91 -6.21
C GLU A 35 8.59 2.94 -5.89
N GLY A 36 8.88 1.64 -5.79
CA GLY A 36 7.88 0.62 -5.40
C GLY A 36 7.34 0.84 -3.99
N GLU A 37 8.21 1.16 -3.03
CA GLU A 37 7.82 1.46 -1.64
C GLU A 37 6.87 2.67 -1.55
N LYS A 38 7.18 3.75 -2.27
CA LYS A 38 6.31 4.94 -2.32
C LYS A 38 4.96 4.65 -2.96
N LEU A 39 4.93 3.83 -4.01
CA LEU A 39 3.69 3.43 -4.67
C LEU A 39 2.79 2.66 -3.69
N ASN A 40 3.34 1.67 -2.99
CA ASN A 40 2.61 0.87 -2.00
C ASN A 40 2.04 1.72 -0.86
N LEU A 41 2.81 2.69 -0.37
CA LEU A 41 2.35 3.63 0.65
C LEU A 41 1.18 4.49 0.16
N ASN A 42 1.26 5.00 -1.07
CA ASN A 42 0.22 5.82 -1.66
C ASN A 42 -1.07 5.02 -1.90
N MET A 43 -0.95 3.79 -2.40
CA MET A 43 -2.09 2.89 -2.62
C MET A 43 -2.81 2.61 -1.30
N ALA A 44 -2.07 2.23 -0.27
CA ALA A 44 -2.65 1.96 1.05
C ALA A 44 -3.33 3.18 1.67
N ARG A 45 -2.77 4.39 1.46
CA ARG A 45 -3.41 5.64 1.89
C ARG A 45 -4.71 5.90 1.13
N MET A 46 -4.71 5.69 -0.18
CA MET A 46 -5.93 5.84 -1.00
C MET A 46 -7.00 4.86 -0.56
N ASP A 47 -6.62 3.61 -0.30
CA ASP A 47 -7.53 2.55 0.11
C ASP A 47 -8.07 2.77 1.53
N ALA A 48 -7.24 3.18 2.48
CA ALA A 48 -7.70 3.56 3.82
C ALA A 48 -8.70 4.74 3.77
N GLN A 49 -8.41 5.75 2.94
CA GLN A 49 -9.33 6.88 2.74
C GLN A 49 -10.63 6.44 2.06
N LYS A 50 -10.56 5.55 1.07
CA LYS A 50 -11.74 4.99 0.39
C LYS A 50 -12.68 4.27 1.36
N ILE A 51 -12.14 3.52 2.32
CA ILE A 51 -12.93 2.89 3.39
C ILE A 51 -13.61 3.96 4.25
N ALA A 52 -12.86 4.97 4.68
CA ALA A 52 -13.39 6.06 5.52
C ALA A 52 -14.51 6.84 4.81
N ASP A 53 -14.34 7.14 3.52
CA ASP A 53 -15.33 7.84 2.70
C ASP A 53 -16.57 6.97 2.43
N ALA A 54 -16.38 5.68 2.11
CA ALA A 54 -17.47 4.74 1.94
C ALA A 54 -18.30 4.58 3.23
N ALA A 55 -17.65 4.59 4.40
CA ALA A 55 -18.36 4.55 5.67
C ALA A 55 -19.25 5.80 5.85
N PHE A 56 -18.74 6.98 5.52
CA PHE A 56 -19.54 8.20 5.57
C PHE A 56 -20.72 8.15 4.59
N GLU A 57 -20.51 7.64 3.37
CA GLU A 57 -21.59 7.49 2.40
C GLU A 57 -22.69 6.54 2.88
N VAL A 58 -22.33 5.39 3.45
CA VAL A 58 -23.31 4.42 3.99
C VAL A 58 -24.07 5.02 5.16
N TYR A 59 -23.39 5.72 6.06
CA TYR A 59 -24.03 6.46 7.15
C TYR A 59 -25.02 7.51 6.61
N ALA A 60 -24.63 8.27 5.58
CA ALA A 60 -25.45 9.33 5.01
C ALA A 60 -26.72 8.80 4.31
N GLN A 61 -26.71 7.54 3.86
CA GLN A 61 -27.87 6.88 3.24
C GLN A 61 -28.92 6.44 4.28
N GLY A 62 -28.52 6.26 5.55
CA GLY A 62 -29.41 5.89 6.64
C GLY A 62 -29.36 4.39 7.00
N ASP A 63 -30.25 4.00 7.91
CA ASP A 63 -30.22 2.67 8.53
C ASP A 63 -30.39 1.52 7.54
N GLY A 64 -29.63 0.45 7.75
CA GLY A 64 -29.65 -0.73 6.88
C GLY A 64 -29.02 -0.51 5.50
N ALA A 65 -28.48 0.68 5.21
CA ALA A 65 -27.72 0.92 3.98
C ALA A 65 -26.49 0.02 3.93
N LYS A 66 -26.21 -0.52 2.74
CA LYS A 66 -25.06 -1.40 2.50
C LYS A 66 -24.31 -0.95 1.26
N LYS A 67 -22.98 -0.97 1.33
CA LYS A 67 -22.11 -0.70 0.19
C LYS A 67 -20.95 -1.67 0.18
N THR A 68 -20.69 -2.24 -0.99
CA THR A 68 -19.53 -3.10 -1.21
C THR A 68 -18.45 -2.29 -1.94
N ILE A 69 -17.23 -2.34 -1.44
CA ILE A 69 -16.07 -1.72 -2.10
C ILE A 69 -14.93 -2.73 -2.24
N ALA A 70 -14.20 -2.60 -3.33
CA ALA A 70 -12.93 -3.30 -3.50
C ALA A 70 -11.78 -2.47 -2.92
N VAL A 71 -10.91 -3.09 -2.15
CA VAL A 71 -9.76 -2.47 -1.46
C VAL A 71 -8.52 -3.27 -1.84
N ASN A 72 -7.46 -2.59 -2.24
CA ASN A 72 -6.23 -3.27 -2.62
C ASN A 72 -5.25 -3.33 -1.45
N TYR A 73 -4.89 -4.52 -1.02
CA TYR A 73 -3.93 -4.70 0.05
C TYR A 73 -2.52 -4.67 -0.54
N PRO A 74 -1.69 -3.68 -0.15
CA PRO A 74 -0.35 -3.52 -0.70
C PRO A 74 0.55 -4.70 -0.30
N GLU A 75 1.62 -4.89 -1.06
CA GLU A 75 2.70 -5.76 -0.63
C GLU A 75 3.28 -5.24 0.69
N ASN A 76 3.59 -6.16 1.63
CA ASN A 76 4.09 -5.88 2.98
C ASN A 76 3.08 -5.30 3.99
N LEU A 77 1.78 -5.42 3.73
CA LEU A 77 0.75 -5.16 4.74
C LEU A 77 0.92 -6.12 5.95
N LYS A 78 0.94 -5.56 7.15
CA LYS A 78 1.08 -6.28 8.42
C LYS A 78 -0.20 -6.37 9.22
N ASN A 79 -1.04 -5.35 9.14
CA ASN A 79 -2.34 -5.36 9.79
C ASN A 79 -3.21 -4.26 9.20
N VAL A 80 -4.52 -4.47 9.22
CA VAL A 80 -5.51 -3.42 9.02
C VAL A 80 -6.37 -3.37 10.27
N THR A 81 -6.79 -2.19 10.69
CA THR A 81 -7.71 -2.07 11.82
C THR A 81 -8.63 -0.90 11.59
N ALA A 82 -9.93 -1.15 11.67
CA ALA A 82 -10.95 -0.12 11.63
C ALA A 82 -11.68 -0.04 12.98
N LEU A 83 -11.42 1.03 13.74
CA LEU A 83 -11.98 1.19 15.07
C LEU A 83 -12.23 2.67 15.38
N GLY A 84 -13.42 2.98 15.89
CA GLY A 84 -13.80 4.34 16.22
C GLY A 84 -13.86 5.16 14.94
N ASN A 85 -13.18 6.30 14.87
CA ASN A 85 -13.18 7.16 13.69
C ASN A 85 -11.95 6.98 12.80
N GLU A 86 -11.21 5.88 12.94
CA GLU A 86 -9.92 5.69 12.26
C GLU A 86 -9.86 4.33 11.56
N VAL A 87 -9.27 4.35 10.36
CA VAL A 87 -8.85 3.18 9.60
C VAL A 87 -7.32 3.22 9.53
N VAL A 88 -6.68 2.20 10.10
CA VAL A 88 -5.22 2.14 10.27
C VAL A 88 -4.66 0.97 9.46
N PHE A 89 -3.73 1.28 8.56
CA PHE A 89 -2.95 0.30 7.81
C PHE A 89 -1.52 0.30 8.36
N ARG A 90 -1.03 -0.86 8.81
CA ARG A 90 0.37 -1.08 9.20
C ARG A 90 1.12 -1.76 8.07
N ILE A 91 2.19 -1.15 7.59
CA ILE A 91 2.99 -1.65 6.46
C ILE A 91 4.45 -1.73 6.86
N ALA A 92 5.16 -2.77 6.46
CA ALA A 92 6.60 -2.87 6.61
C ALA A 92 7.33 -2.31 5.38
N LEU A 93 8.18 -1.30 5.57
CA LEU A 93 8.98 -0.62 4.54
C LEU A 93 10.43 -0.55 4.99
N GLY A 94 11.37 -1.03 4.17
CA GLY A 94 12.80 -1.06 4.54
C GLY A 94 13.11 -1.69 5.91
N GLY A 95 12.30 -2.65 6.37
CA GLY A 95 12.43 -3.29 7.69
C GLY A 95 11.89 -2.49 8.88
N LYS A 96 11.23 -1.34 8.65
CA LYS A 96 10.51 -0.57 9.67
C LYS A 96 9.01 -0.64 9.43
N GLU A 97 8.23 -0.61 10.50
CA GLU A 97 6.78 -0.49 10.40
C GLU A 97 6.38 0.98 10.27
N GLN A 98 5.46 1.27 9.35
CA GLN A 98 4.84 2.56 9.17
C GLN A 98 3.32 2.42 9.29
N GLU A 99 2.72 3.36 10.01
CA GLU A 99 1.27 3.46 10.16
C GLU A 99 0.70 4.51 9.20
N ILE A 100 -0.33 4.11 8.48
CA ILE A 100 -1.14 5.00 7.66
C ILE A 100 -2.51 5.07 8.32
N VAL A 101 -2.91 6.27 8.72
CA VAL A 101 -4.18 6.52 9.39
C VAL A 101 -5.06 7.36 8.50
N ALA A 102 -6.23 6.84 8.15
CA ALA A 102 -7.31 7.59 7.53
C ALA A 102 -8.41 7.87 8.56
N LYS A 103 -8.82 9.14 8.66
CA LYS A 103 -9.87 9.55 9.61
C LYS A 103 -11.21 9.55 8.91
N SER A 104 -12.15 8.79 9.47
CA SER A 104 -13.56 8.85 9.09
C SER A 104 -14.29 9.94 9.88
N ARG A 105 -15.38 10.43 9.27
CA ARG A 105 -16.32 11.37 9.92
C ARG A 105 -17.36 10.65 10.77
N VAL A 106 -17.42 9.32 10.65
CA VAL A 106 -18.38 8.46 11.33
C VAL A 106 -17.62 7.39 12.10
N ASN A 107 -18.27 6.82 13.11
CA ASN A 107 -17.69 5.71 13.83
C ASN A 107 -17.82 4.43 12.99
N ILE A 108 -16.75 3.65 13.00
CA ILE A 108 -16.54 2.41 12.26
C ILE A 108 -16.14 1.35 13.27
N THR A 109 -16.63 0.13 13.06
CA THR A 109 -16.17 -1.06 13.77
C THR A 109 -16.04 -2.22 12.81
N GLU A 110 -15.10 -3.10 13.07
CA GLU A 110 -15.05 -4.41 12.42
C GLU A 110 -16.10 -5.32 13.05
N LYS A 111 -16.75 -6.15 12.22
CA LYS A 111 -17.54 -7.25 12.74
C LYS A 111 -16.60 -8.36 13.21
N THR A 112 -16.98 -9.02 14.30
CA THR A 112 -16.19 -10.10 14.92
C THR A 112 -15.91 -11.25 13.95
N THR A 113 -16.72 -11.40 12.89
CA THR A 113 -16.57 -12.41 11.83
C THR A 113 -16.12 -11.72 10.55
N GLY A 114 -14.93 -12.07 10.02
CA GLY A 114 -14.38 -11.48 8.80
C GLY A 114 -13.61 -10.18 9.04
N LYS A 115 -12.60 -10.24 9.92
CA LYS A 115 -11.72 -9.11 10.25
C LYS A 115 -10.88 -8.68 9.04
N LEU A 116 -10.58 -7.39 8.98
CA LEU A 116 -9.59 -6.84 8.07
C LEU A 116 -8.20 -7.18 8.63
N ASP A 117 -7.71 -8.40 8.44
CA ASP A 117 -6.38 -8.79 8.92
C ASP A 117 -5.46 -9.12 7.74
N SER A 118 -4.15 -8.97 7.99
CA SER A 118 -3.05 -9.43 7.15
C SER A 118 -3.12 -10.89 6.74
N SER A 119 -3.90 -11.72 7.42
CA SER A 119 -4.17 -13.11 7.02
C SER A 119 -4.85 -13.22 5.66
N LEU A 120 -5.50 -12.15 5.18
CA LEU A 120 -6.12 -12.08 3.86
C LEU A 120 -5.08 -12.06 2.72
N GLY A 121 -3.82 -11.74 3.03
CA GLY A 121 -2.75 -11.66 2.05
C GLY A 121 -2.84 -10.42 1.16
N GLN A 122 -1.84 -10.24 0.29
CA GLN A 122 -1.78 -9.12 -0.65
C GLN A 122 -2.77 -9.29 -1.80
N GLY A 123 -3.26 -8.17 -2.36
CA GLY A 123 -4.11 -8.16 -3.55
C GLY A 123 -5.48 -7.52 -3.34
N LEU A 124 -6.37 -7.72 -4.31
CA LEU A 124 -7.69 -7.11 -4.31
C LEU A 124 -8.64 -7.90 -3.40
N HIS A 125 -9.22 -7.19 -2.44
CA HIS A 125 -10.18 -7.73 -1.48
C HIS A 125 -11.50 -6.99 -1.58
N THR A 126 -12.60 -7.70 -1.33
CA THR A 126 -13.92 -7.08 -1.30
C THR A 126 -14.36 -6.93 0.15
N ILE A 127 -14.87 -5.75 0.50
CA ILE A 127 -15.43 -5.50 1.82
C ILE A 127 -16.82 -4.91 1.71
N ALA A 128 -17.73 -5.34 2.59
CA ALA A 128 -19.05 -4.79 2.76
C ALA A 128 -19.07 -3.86 3.97
N LEU A 129 -19.63 -2.67 3.78
CA LEU A 129 -19.93 -1.72 4.83
C LEU A 129 -21.44 -1.65 5.03
N GLU A 130 -21.89 -1.72 6.28
CA GLU A 130 -23.30 -1.64 6.66
C GLU A 130 -23.47 -0.66 7.82
N TYR A 131 -24.40 0.29 7.71
CA TYR A 131 -24.72 1.16 8.82
C TYR A 131 -25.76 0.52 9.73
N ASN A 132 -25.46 0.49 11.03
CA ASN A 132 -26.33 -0.03 12.07
C ASN A 132 -26.72 1.11 13.01
N GLU A 133 -27.95 1.61 12.90
CA GLU A 133 -28.45 2.72 13.71
C GLU A 133 -28.46 2.39 15.21
N GLY A 134 -28.73 1.13 15.58
CA GLY A 134 -28.77 0.69 16.98
C GLY A 134 -27.43 0.86 17.71
N LEU A 135 -26.32 0.73 16.98
CA LEU A 135 -24.97 0.91 17.51
C LEU A 135 -24.35 2.26 17.11
N ARG A 136 -24.96 3.01 16.18
CA ARG A 136 -24.44 4.25 15.59
C ARG A 136 -23.03 4.09 15.03
N VAL A 137 -22.78 2.96 14.38
CA VAL A 137 -21.50 2.62 13.75
C VAL A 137 -21.72 2.02 12.37
N VAL A 138 -20.71 2.15 11.53
CA VAL A 138 -20.60 1.39 10.29
C VAL A 138 -19.82 0.11 10.58
N GLU A 139 -20.46 -1.03 10.38
CA GLU A 139 -19.85 -2.35 10.47
C GLU A 139 -19.13 -2.67 9.17
N ILE A 140 -17.86 -3.08 9.25
CA ILE A 140 -17.11 -3.62 8.12
C ILE A 140 -17.07 -5.14 8.19
N ASN A 141 -17.36 -5.76 7.06
CA ASN A 141 -17.35 -7.20 6.84
C ASN A 141 -16.48 -7.54 5.64
N TYR A 142 -15.57 -8.50 5.78
CA TYR A 142 -14.90 -9.10 4.64
C TYR A 142 -15.88 -9.92 3.81
N VAL A 143 -15.80 -9.79 2.48
CA VAL A 143 -16.55 -10.59 1.50
C VAL A 143 -15.52 -11.21 0.57
N GLU A 144 -15.52 -12.55 0.49
CA GLU A 144 -14.60 -13.32 -0.37
C GLU A 144 -14.47 -12.75 -1.80
#